data_AF-A0A958C7B7-F1
#
_entry.id   AF-A0A958C7B7-F1
#
_cell.length_a   1.000
_cell.length_b   1.000
_cell.length_c   1.000
_cell.angle_alpha   90.00
_cell.angle_beta   90.00
_cell.angle_gamma   90.00
#
_symmetry.space_group_name_H-M   'P 1'
#
loop_
_entity.id
_entity.type
_entity.pdbx_description
1 polymer ?
#
loop_
_entity_poly.entity_id
_entity_poly.type
_entity_poly.pdbx_seq_one_letter_code
_entity_poly.pdbx_strand_id
1 'polypeptide(L)'
;MKRFTSIALLLMVSMLLFAACQPAAIPEISTPEAVSASATPAEQPSEEPASHVAAPATQDELTANLWQWTALTETSPASQSVVPDPQNYTIAFADDNTLAIKADCNQVAGSYTLDGASLTIQLGPATMAFCGEQSMDRQYLGLLGQVSGAIISETGDLHLLLADNAGAMAFTPYNSLGIRPQDISLDTQGLPYSWQPVVVPETPYDASMPPGPVGLPEHIEILFGVTDPADRQPGDPIMYIIPVNAYRAQWDAAGNPSVSKTIDAIEQLAYALPSPAPTSGMPALPSEQVTGYNDLAVQVGRAVPANELNLISSAQTGYRFVGRWMQDANPVTNQGLRYVYQGFTNDGQYLVSFWYPVTTSALPDEAGQLSQQEMDAFNGDPMGTIAASADALNALAPSDWEPDLDTLDALVASLEISGVPAAGLQDVTWLWIEGPSQPGSKDIVAIPDPAAYQVTYNADGTINFTADCNSGGMSYELRQAGMAGGMLAQPGPVTLAACGPASYSQSFINSLMAAQNYKVRAGGGTMELVLPAGGGSL
;
A
#
# COMPACT_ATOMS: atom_id res chain seq x y z
N MET A 1 38.01 52.60 -10.45
CA MET A 1 38.82 53.26 -9.40
C MET A 1 38.20 54.62 -9.09
N LYS A 2 37.95 54.88 -7.79
CA LYS A 2 37.75 56.19 -7.12
C LYS A 2 36.46 56.98 -7.46
N ARG A 3 35.73 57.62 -6.52
CA ARG A 3 35.54 57.58 -5.04
C ARG A 3 34.54 58.74 -4.75
N PHE A 4 33.60 58.52 -3.82
CA PHE A 4 33.01 59.41 -2.76
C PHE A 4 32.94 60.94 -3.00
N THR A 5 31.83 61.66 -2.73
CA THR A 5 31.31 62.16 -1.41
C THR A 5 30.00 62.95 -1.65
N SER A 6 28.87 62.77 -0.95
CA SER A 6 28.46 63.20 0.42
C SER A 6 28.21 64.72 0.62
N ILE A 7 26.98 65.11 1.05
CA ILE A 7 26.62 65.93 2.25
C ILE A 7 25.41 66.92 2.09
N ALA A 8 24.47 66.79 3.07
CA ALA A 8 23.50 67.72 3.73
C ALA A 8 22.46 68.50 2.90
N LEU A 9 21.14 68.45 3.18
CA LEU A 9 20.32 68.68 4.39
C LEU A 9 20.08 70.18 4.74
N LEU A 10 18.88 70.70 4.41
CA LEU A 10 18.10 71.74 5.15
C LEU A 10 16.68 71.85 4.52
N LEU A 11 15.62 71.28 5.12
CA LEU A 11 14.60 71.91 6.00
C LEU A 11 13.71 73.01 5.36
N MET A 12 12.43 72.69 5.11
CA MET A 12 11.31 73.55 5.51
C MET A 12 10.01 72.74 5.71
N VAL A 13 9.29 73.12 6.75
CA VAL A 13 8.19 72.46 7.45
C VAL A 13 6.84 73.04 7.01
N SER A 14 5.81 72.20 6.83
CA SER A 14 4.39 72.56 6.94
C SER A 14 3.59 71.26 7.17
N MET A 15 3.29 70.88 8.42
CA MET A 15 2.11 71.25 9.24
C MET A 15 0.88 70.35 9.01
N LEU A 16 0.78 69.37 9.92
CA LEU A 16 -0.36 68.65 10.50
C LEU A 16 -1.78 68.85 9.92
N LEU A 17 -2.44 67.71 9.66
CA LEU A 17 -3.83 67.42 10.02
C LEU A 17 -3.92 65.97 10.50
N PHE A 18 -4.27 65.79 11.79
CA PHE A 18 -4.57 64.50 12.40
C PHE A 18 -5.92 63.99 11.91
N ALA A 19 -5.97 62.77 11.34
CA ALA A 19 -7.20 61.99 11.23
C ALA A 19 -7.09 60.82 12.21
N ALA A 20 -7.95 60.85 13.24
CA ALA A 20 -8.09 59.78 14.21
C ALA A 20 -8.74 58.56 13.52
N CYS A 21 -8.09 57.40 13.61
CA CYS A 21 -8.68 56.12 13.23
C CYS A 21 -9.41 55.57 14.46
N GLN A 22 -10.75 55.59 14.43
CA GLN A 22 -11.60 54.97 15.44
C GLN A 22 -11.59 53.43 15.27
N PRO A 23 -11.58 52.66 16.38
CA PRO A 23 -11.74 51.21 16.33
C PRO A 23 -13.20 50.83 16.02
N ALA A 24 -13.40 49.88 15.10
CA ALA A 24 -14.70 49.31 14.79
C ALA A 24 -15.21 48.44 15.96
N ALA A 25 -16.46 48.68 16.36
CA ALA A 25 -17.13 48.01 17.47
C ALA A 25 -17.67 46.62 17.07
N ILE A 26 -17.58 45.69 18.04
CA ILE A 26 -18.14 44.33 18.02
C ILE A 26 -19.67 44.42 18.21
N PRO A 27 -20.50 43.65 17.49
CA PRO A 27 -21.93 43.63 17.74
C PRO A 27 -22.27 42.80 18.98
N GLU A 28 -23.02 43.39 19.91
CA GLU A 28 -23.61 42.75 21.08
C GLU A 28 -24.78 41.84 20.67
N ILE A 29 -24.80 40.62 21.22
CA ILE A 29 -25.92 39.67 21.11
C ILE A 29 -27.02 40.15 22.07
N SER A 30 -28.18 40.51 21.50
CA SER A 30 -29.37 40.89 22.26
C SER A 30 -30.21 39.67 22.64
N THR A 31 -30.49 39.53 23.93
CA THR A 31 -31.57 38.68 24.47
C THR A 31 -32.95 39.21 24.05
N PRO A 32 -33.87 38.36 23.59
CA PRO A 32 -35.29 38.71 23.55
C PRO A 32 -36.04 38.20 24.78
N GLU A 33 -36.85 39.11 25.32
CA GLU A 33 -37.87 38.96 26.35
C GLU A 33 -38.93 37.90 26.02
N ALA A 34 -39.48 37.31 27.09
CA ALA A 34 -40.56 36.34 27.06
C ALA A 34 -41.89 36.98 26.61
N VAL A 35 -42.54 36.35 25.63
CA VAL A 35 -43.96 36.60 25.31
C VAL A 35 -44.72 35.30 25.42
N SER A 36 -45.69 35.29 26.33
CA SER A 36 -46.65 34.22 26.57
C SER A 36 -47.77 34.26 25.52
N ALA A 37 -48.00 33.15 24.80
CA ALA A 37 -49.26 32.87 24.13
C ALA A 37 -49.45 31.37 23.98
N SER A 38 -50.58 30.90 24.52
CA SER A 38 -51.06 29.53 24.55
C SER A 38 -51.49 29.07 23.15
N ALA A 39 -50.98 27.92 22.70
CA ALA A 39 -51.58 27.13 21.62
C ALA A 39 -51.24 25.65 21.85
N THR A 40 -52.28 24.85 22.11
CA THR A 40 -52.22 23.39 22.26
C THR A 40 -51.72 22.74 20.97
N PRO A 41 -50.61 21.98 20.98
CA PRO A 41 -50.22 21.17 19.84
C PRO A 41 -51.04 19.88 19.78
N ALA A 42 -51.57 19.58 18.60
CA ALA A 42 -52.14 18.29 18.26
C ALA A 42 -51.05 17.20 18.33
N GLU A 43 -51.43 16.05 18.87
CA GLU A 43 -50.61 14.85 19.02
C GLU A 43 -50.21 14.32 17.64
N GLN A 44 -48.96 14.53 17.27
CA GLN A 44 -48.32 13.93 16.10
C GLN A 44 -47.61 12.66 16.59
N PRO A 45 -47.85 11.48 16.01
CA PRO A 45 -47.17 10.26 16.42
C PRO A 45 -45.66 10.43 16.27
N SER A 46 -44.95 10.22 17.38
CA SER A 46 -43.49 10.14 17.42
C SER A 46 -43.07 8.88 16.66
N GLU A 47 -42.55 9.04 15.45
CA GLU A 47 -41.72 7.99 14.83
C GLU A 47 -40.41 7.92 15.61
N GLU A 48 -40.32 6.88 16.43
CA GLU A 48 -39.09 6.40 17.06
C GLU A 48 -38.06 6.05 15.98
N PRO A 49 -36.79 6.47 16.09
CA PRO A 49 -35.78 6.09 15.11
C PRO A 49 -35.62 4.57 15.12
N ALA A 50 -35.95 3.93 14.00
CA ALA A 50 -35.77 2.50 13.80
C ALA A 50 -34.29 2.14 14.00
N SER A 51 -34.01 1.48 15.13
CA SER A 51 -32.79 0.71 15.33
C SER A 51 -32.64 -0.25 14.16
N HIS A 52 -31.59 -0.09 13.37
CA HIS A 52 -31.22 -1.04 12.32
C HIS A 52 -30.79 -2.33 13.02
N VAL A 53 -31.68 -3.32 13.07
CA VAL A 53 -31.39 -4.62 13.66
C VAL A 53 -30.54 -5.39 12.66
N ALA A 54 -29.26 -5.61 13.00
CA ALA A 54 -28.37 -6.47 12.24
C ALA A 54 -29.00 -7.87 12.02
N ALA A 55 -28.83 -8.42 10.82
CA ALA A 55 -29.46 -9.68 10.43
C ALA A 55 -28.76 -10.88 11.09
N PRO A 56 -29.49 -11.95 11.44
CA PRO A 56 -28.88 -13.19 11.90
C PRO A 56 -28.00 -13.80 10.81
N ALA A 57 -26.84 -14.33 11.20
CA ALA A 57 -25.91 -14.95 10.29
C ALA A 57 -26.48 -16.25 9.68
N THR A 58 -26.28 -16.46 8.39
CA THR A 58 -26.57 -17.72 7.70
C THR A 58 -25.36 -18.65 7.68
N GLN A 59 -25.57 -19.94 7.38
CA GLN A 59 -24.47 -20.89 7.29
C GLN A 59 -23.50 -20.55 6.15
N ASP A 60 -24.03 -20.14 5.00
CA ASP A 60 -23.20 -19.76 3.84
C ASP A 60 -22.32 -18.54 4.17
N GLU A 61 -22.83 -17.55 4.91
CA GLU A 61 -22.03 -16.42 5.41
C GLU A 61 -20.99 -16.88 6.46
N LEU A 62 -21.41 -17.81 7.33
CA LEU A 62 -20.60 -18.64 8.23
C LEU A 62 -19.29 -19.09 7.60
N THR A 63 -19.46 -19.92 6.58
CA THR A 63 -18.42 -20.74 5.95
C THR A 63 -17.70 -20.02 4.82
N ALA A 64 -18.18 -18.84 4.40
CA ALA A 64 -17.55 -18.03 3.36
C ALA A 64 -16.16 -17.47 3.76
N ASN A 65 -15.87 -17.33 5.06
CA ASN A 65 -14.65 -16.70 5.53
C ASN A 65 -13.96 -17.51 6.65
N LEU A 66 -12.63 -17.45 6.69
CA LEU A 66 -11.91 -17.57 7.96
C LEU A 66 -12.12 -16.27 8.71
N TRP A 67 -12.52 -16.29 9.98
CA TRP A 67 -12.81 -15.07 10.76
C TRP A 67 -11.69 -14.81 11.77
N GLN A 68 -11.29 -13.55 11.96
CA GLN A 68 -10.31 -13.15 12.99
C GLN A 68 -10.96 -12.25 14.05
N TRP A 69 -10.64 -12.49 15.32
CA TRP A 69 -11.23 -11.79 16.47
C TRP A 69 -10.58 -10.42 16.66
N THR A 70 -11.34 -9.33 16.47
CA THR A 70 -10.81 -7.96 16.44
C THR A 70 -11.19 -7.13 17.66
N ALA A 71 -12.33 -7.38 18.28
CA ALA A 71 -12.77 -6.64 19.46
C ALA A 71 -13.70 -7.44 20.37
N LEU A 72 -13.81 -6.97 21.60
CA LEU A 72 -14.76 -7.44 22.60
C LEU A 72 -15.55 -6.24 23.13
N THR A 73 -16.87 -6.38 23.17
CA THR A 73 -17.76 -5.47 23.88
C THR A 73 -18.44 -6.23 25.01
N GLU A 74 -18.32 -5.74 26.24
CA GLU A 74 -18.98 -6.29 27.42
C GLU A 74 -20.07 -5.33 27.89
N THR A 75 -21.15 -5.85 28.48
CA THR A 75 -22.28 -5.03 28.95
C THR A 75 -22.30 -4.82 30.47
N SER A 76 -21.59 -5.66 31.24
CA SER A 76 -21.57 -5.58 32.70
C SER A 76 -20.24 -6.07 33.31
N PRO A 77 -19.33 -5.17 33.70
CA PRO A 77 -19.38 -3.73 33.47
C PRO A 77 -19.31 -3.42 31.96
N ALA A 78 -19.96 -2.33 31.54
CA ALA A 78 -19.87 -1.91 30.15
C ALA A 78 -18.42 -1.57 29.79
N SER A 79 -17.85 -2.29 28.82
CA SER A 79 -16.45 -2.15 28.41
C SER A 79 -16.33 -2.42 26.90
N GLN A 80 -15.31 -1.85 26.27
CA GLN A 80 -14.92 -2.21 24.91
C GLN A 80 -13.41 -2.27 24.83
N SER A 81 -12.89 -3.33 24.25
CA SER A 81 -11.45 -3.54 24.05
C SER A 81 -11.17 -4.05 22.64
N VAL A 82 -10.04 -3.64 22.09
CA VAL A 82 -9.48 -4.21 20.84
C VAL A 82 -8.59 -5.40 21.17
N VAL A 83 -8.51 -6.36 20.24
CA VAL A 83 -7.64 -7.53 20.34
C VAL A 83 -6.30 -7.20 19.67
N PRO A 84 -5.18 -7.22 20.40
CA PRO A 84 -3.86 -7.14 19.80
C PRO A 84 -3.59 -8.39 18.94
N ASP A 85 -2.99 -8.20 17.76
CA ASP A 85 -2.65 -9.28 16.83
C ASP A 85 -3.84 -10.21 16.48
N PRO A 86 -4.95 -9.67 15.92
CA PRO A 86 -6.16 -10.46 15.61
C PRO A 86 -5.90 -11.68 14.72
N GLN A 87 -4.87 -11.65 13.87
CA GLN A 87 -4.40 -12.77 13.03
C GLN A 87 -4.00 -14.03 13.83
N ASN A 88 -3.82 -13.89 15.14
CA ASN A 88 -3.52 -14.98 16.05
C ASN A 88 -4.77 -15.63 16.64
N TYR A 89 -5.95 -15.03 16.50
CA TYR A 89 -7.20 -15.53 17.06
C TYR A 89 -8.24 -15.72 15.97
N THR A 90 -8.28 -16.89 15.35
CA THR A 90 -9.14 -17.16 14.19
C THR A 90 -10.14 -18.29 14.44
N ILE A 91 -11.23 -18.30 13.68
CA ILE A 91 -12.25 -19.35 13.66
C ILE A 91 -12.74 -19.56 12.22
N ALA A 92 -12.62 -20.79 11.73
CA ALA A 92 -13.23 -21.24 10.47
C ALA A 92 -14.45 -22.11 10.78
N PHE A 93 -15.56 -21.81 10.10
CA PHE A 93 -16.75 -22.66 10.06
C PHE A 93 -16.71 -23.52 8.80
N ALA A 94 -17.04 -24.80 8.91
CA ALA A 94 -17.16 -25.70 7.77
C ALA A 94 -18.62 -26.14 7.55
N ASP A 95 -18.97 -26.51 6.31
CA ASP A 95 -20.34 -26.92 5.95
C ASP A 95 -20.81 -28.20 6.67
N ASP A 96 -19.88 -29.01 7.19
CA ASP A 96 -20.14 -30.23 7.96
C ASP A 96 -20.32 -29.98 9.47
N ASN A 97 -20.56 -28.73 9.87
CA ASN A 97 -20.74 -28.27 11.24
C ASN A 97 -19.48 -28.39 12.13
N THR A 98 -18.29 -28.52 11.54
CA THR A 98 -17.02 -28.50 12.28
C THR A 98 -16.40 -27.11 12.35
N LEU A 99 -15.50 -26.92 13.31
CA LEU A 99 -14.72 -25.70 13.51
C LEU A 99 -13.22 -26.00 13.52
N ALA A 100 -12.44 -25.11 12.90
CA ALA A 100 -11.00 -25.01 13.12
C ALA A 100 -10.68 -23.65 13.73
N ILE A 101 -10.08 -23.64 14.91
CA ILE A 101 -9.82 -22.43 15.70
C ILE A 101 -8.33 -22.33 15.98
N LYS A 102 -7.75 -21.16 15.69
CA LYS A 102 -6.42 -20.76 16.18
C LYS A 102 -6.61 -19.84 17.38
N ALA A 103 -6.07 -20.22 18.53
CA ALA A 103 -6.05 -19.42 19.74
C ALA A 103 -4.59 -19.11 20.09
N ASP A 104 -4.07 -18.06 19.47
CA ASP A 104 -2.65 -17.71 19.45
C ASP A 104 -1.76 -18.84 18.90
N CYS A 105 -0.93 -19.43 19.74
CA CYS A 105 -0.11 -20.57 19.37
C CYS A 105 -0.85 -21.91 19.43
N ASN A 106 -2.08 -21.93 19.97
CA ASN A 106 -2.87 -23.14 20.14
C ASN A 106 -3.82 -23.41 18.96
N GLN A 107 -3.94 -24.67 18.57
CA GLN A 107 -4.89 -25.15 17.56
C GLN A 107 -6.00 -25.93 18.25
N VAL A 108 -7.24 -25.63 17.93
CA VAL A 108 -8.42 -26.20 18.56
C VAL A 108 -9.41 -26.65 17.49
N ALA A 109 -9.80 -27.93 17.55
CA ALA A 109 -10.92 -28.43 16.76
C ALA A 109 -12.23 -28.23 17.55
N GLY A 110 -13.35 -28.05 16.88
CA GLY A 110 -14.65 -27.93 17.51
C GLY A 110 -15.79 -28.27 16.58
N SER A 111 -17.00 -27.98 17.02
CA SER A 111 -18.22 -28.08 16.23
C SER A 111 -19.16 -26.94 16.56
N TYR A 112 -20.03 -26.58 15.63
CA TYR A 112 -21.07 -25.59 15.85
C TYR A 112 -22.45 -26.12 15.50
N THR A 113 -23.48 -25.45 16.00
CA THR A 113 -24.86 -25.67 15.57
C THR A 113 -25.51 -24.32 15.37
N LEU A 114 -26.05 -24.11 14.17
CA LEU A 114 -26.77 -22.90 13.79
C LEU A 114 -28.26 -23.25 13.61
N ASP A 115 -29.13 -22.60 14.39
CA ASP A 115 -30.58 -22.73 14.31
C ASP A 115 -31.22 -21.33 14.33
N GLY A 116 -31.55 -20.82 13.14
CA GLY A 116 -31.99 -19.44 12.96
C GLY A 116 -30.91 -18.45 13.41
N ALA A 117 -31.21 -17.64 14.42
CA ALA A 117 -30.26 -16.68 15.01
C ALA A 117 -29.38 -17.29 16.11
N SER A 118 -29.68 -18.52 16.56
CA SER A 118 -28.95 -19.15 17.64
C SER A 118 -27.74 -19.91 17.09
N LEU A 119 -26.56 -19.58 17.61
CA LEU A 119 -25.31 -20.27 17.32
C LEU A 119 -24.77 -20.81 18.65
N THR A 120 -24.51 -22.12 18.69
CA THR A 120 -23.79 -22.75 19.81
C THR A 120 -22.45 -23.27 19.31
N ILE A 121 -21.38 -23.00 20.05
CA ILE A 121 -20.04 -23.50 19.77
C ILE A 121 -19.64 -24.51 20.85
N GLN A 122 -19.22 -25.70 20.41
CA GLN A 122 -18.65 -26.71 21.28
C GLN A 122 -17.16 -26.88 20.96
N LEU A 123 -16.30 -26.48 21.89
CA LEU A 123 -14.87 -26.69 21.79
C LEU A 123 -14.53 -28.17 21.97
N GLY A 124 -13.63 -28.67 21.13
CA GLY A 124 -13.12 -30.03 21.13
C GLY A 124 -11.65 -30.09 21.53
N PRO A 125 -10.88 -31.06 21.00
CA PRO A 125 -9.46 -31.20 21.29
C PRO A 125 -8.66 -29.92 20.99
N ALA A 126 -7.82 -29.53 21.94
CA ALA A 126 -6.96 -28.36 21.86
C ALA A 126 -5.51 -28.75 22.15
N THR A 127 -4.57 -28.13 21.44
CA THR A 127 -3.19 -28.07 21.94
C THR A 127 -3.15 -27.21 23.21
N MET A 128 -2.25 -27.52 24.15
CA MET A 128 -2.12 -26.81 25.42
C MET A 128 -0.70 -26.26 25.60
N ALA A 129 -0.24 -25.49 24.62
CA ALA A 129 1.01 -24.76 24.70
C ALA A 129 0.82 -23.47 25.52
N PHE A 130 1.88 -23.05 26.21
CA PHE A 130 1.93 -21.72 26.82
C PHE A 130 2.31 -20.70 25.75
N CYS A 131 1.37 -19.85 25.35
CA CYS A 131 1.57 -18.86 24.29
C CYS A 131 2.18 -17.53 24.77
N GLY A 132 2.57 -17.44 26.05
CA GLY A 132 3.13 -16.24 26.65
C GLY A 132 2.14 -15.52 27.57
N GLU A 133 2.66 -14.58 28.37
CA GLU A 133 1.86 -13.88 29.39
C GLU A 133 0.87 -12.86 28.82
N GLN A 134 1.10 -12.38 27.60
CA GLN A 134 0.22 -11.43 26.89
C GLN A 134 -0.83 -12.12 26.01
N SER A 135 -0.81 -13.45 25.95
CA SER A 135 -1.75 -14.20 25.12
C SER A 135 -3.17 -14.10 25.68
N MET A 136 -4.14 -13.93 24.77
CA MET A 136 -5.57 -13.95 25.05
C MET A 136 -6.20 -15.31 24.79
N ASP A 137 -5.41 -16.38 24.58
CA ASP A 137 -5.87 -17.73 24.22
C ASP A 137 -7.00 -18.25 25.11
N ARG A 138 -6.84 -18.17 26.44
CA ARG A 138 -7.84 -18.63 27.42
C ARG A 138 -9.10 -17.77 27.42
N GLN A 139 -8.94 -16.46 27.25
CA GLN A 139 -10.07 -15.54 27.20
C GLN A 139 -10.89 -15.81 25.93
N TYR A 140 -10.22 -15.88 24.78
CA TYR A 140 -10.83 -16.18 23.49
C TYR A 140 -11.63 -17.48 23.52
N LEU A 141 -11.02 -18.60 23.94
CA LEU A 141 -11.69 -19.89 24.03
C LEU A 141 -12.82 -19.88 25.07
N GLY A 142 -12.62 -19.20 26.21
CA GLY A 142 -13.66 -19.06 27.23
C GLY A 142 -14.89 -18.31 26.74
N LEU A 143 -14.71 -17.30 25.89
CA LEU A 143 -15.80 -16.52 25.28
C LEU A 143 -16.49 -17.32 24.16
N LEU A 144 -15.74 -18.03 23.32
CA LEU A 144 -16.32 -18.90 22.29
C LEU A 144 -17.27 -19.95 22.90
N GLY A 145 -16.93 -20.51 24.05
CA GLY A 145 -17.80 -21.43 24.79
C GLY A 145 -19.08 -20.81 25.37
N GLN A 146 -19.22 -19.48 25.33
CA GLN A 146 -20.39 -18.72 25.82
C GLN A 146 -21.24 -18.14 24.68
N VAL A 147 -20.89 -18.42 23.43
CA VAL A 147 -21.64 -17.94 22.26
C VAL A 147 -23.05 -18.55 22.25
N SER A 148 -24.03 -17.70 22.00
CA SER A 148 -25.47 -18.04 21.97
C SER A 148 -26.16 -17.62 20.67
N GLY A 149 -25.52 -16.75 19.89
CA GLY A 149 -26.04 -16.22 18.62
C GLY A 149 -24.94 -15.64 17.74
N ALA A 150 -25.28 -15.41 16.47
CA ALA A 150 -24.40 -14.77 15.51
C ALA A 150 -25.19 -13.82 14.60
N ILE A 151 -24.61 -12.67 14.31
CA ILE A 151 -25.13 -11.68 13.37
C ILE A 151 -24.02 -11.26 12.42
N ILE A 152 -24.38 -10.92 11.18
CA ILE A 152 -23.49 -10.26 10.22
C ILE A 152 -23.92 -8.79 10.15
N SER A 153 -22.96 -7.88 10.32
CA SER A 153 -23.21 -6.44 10.14
C SER A 153 -23.42 -6.11 8.66
N GLU A 154 -23.97 -4.94 8.35
CA GLU A 154 -24.03 -4.45 6.96
C GLU A 154 -22.64 -4.27 6.32
N THR A 155 -21.59 -4.15 7.14
CA THR A 155 -20.18 -4.08 6.71
C THR A 155 -19.56 -5.45 6.44
N GLY A 156 -20.29 -6.55 6.70
CA GLY A 156 -19.82 -7.93 6.51
C GLY A 156 -19.02 -8.47 7.69
N ASP A 157 -19.04 -7.80 8.85
CA ASP A 157 -18.35 -8.23 10.06
C ASP A 157 -19.23 -9.20 10.86
N LEU A 158 -18.62 -10.26 11.37
CA LEU A 158 -19.29 -11.25 12.20
C LEU A 158 -19.27 -10.80 13.65
N HIS A 159 -20.44 -10.72 14.29
CA HIS A 159 -20.53 -10.58 15.73
C HIS A 159 -21.08 -11.86 16.37
N LEU A 160 -20.29 -12.49 17.23
CA LEU A 160 -20.73 -13.61 18.06
C LEU A 160 -21.30 -13.06 19.37
N LEU A 161 -22.59 -13.28 19.60
CA LEU A 161 -23.33 -12.79 20.75
C LEU A 161 -23.13 -13.74 21.94
N LEU A 162 -22.69 -13.19 23.07
CA LEU A 162 -22.50 -13.94 24.31
C LEU A 162 -23.84 -14.15 25.02
N ALA A 163 -23.97 -15.30 25.68
CA ALA A 163 -25.14 -15.64 26.49
C ALA A 163 -25.46 -14.56 27.54
N ASP A 164 -26.71 -14.55 28.01
CA ASP A 164 -27.20 -13.62 29.04
C ASP A 164 -27.01 -12.13 28.71
N ASN A 165 -26.88 -11.79 27.42
CA ASN A 165 -26.54 -10.45 26.93
C ASN A 165 -25.23 -9.92 27.53
N ALA A 166 -24.26 -10.79 27.85
CA ALA A 166 -22.99 -10.40 28.46
C ALA A 166 -22.11 -9.53 27.55
N GLY A 167 -22.37 -9.54 26.24
CA GLY A 167 -21.56 -8.80 25.27
C GLY A 167 -21.58 -9.43 23.88
N ALA A 168 -20.65 -8.99 23.05
CA ALA A 168 -20.38 -9.55 21.73
C ALA A 168 -18.88 -9.55 21.43
N MET A 169 -18.43 -10.61 20.75
CA MET A 169 -17.12 -10.68 20.12
C MET A 169 -17.26 -10.23 18.66
N ALA A 170 -16.48 -9.24 18.24
CA ALA A 170 -16.47 -8.78 16.85
C ALA A 170 -15.34 -9.47 16.08
N PHE A 171 -15.66 -9.90 14.87
CA PHE A 171 -14.75 -10.56 13.95
C PHE A 171 -14.85 -9.92 12.58
N THR A 172 -13.72 -9.86 11.89
CA THR A 172 -13.68 -9.51 10.47
C THR A 172 -13.21 -10.74 9.68
N PRO A 173 -13.50 -10.83 8.37
CA PRO A 173 -12.85 -11.83 7.53
C PRO A 173 -11.33 -11.72 7.68
N TYR A 174 -10.69 -12.83 8.07
CA TYR A 174 -9.25 -12.95 8.12
C TYR A 174 -8.71 -12.71 6.73
N ASN A 175 -7.79 -11.76 6.66
CA ASN A 175 -7.19 -11.35 5.42
C ASN A 175 -5.69 -11.63 5.51
N SER A 176 -5.28 -12.82 5.05
CA SER A 176 -3.87 -13.19 4.89
C SER A 176 -3.10 -12.21 4.04
N LEU A 177 -3.78 -11.52 3.11
CA LEU A 177 -3.15 -10.54 2.25
C LEU A 177 -2.90 -9.21 2.94
N GLY A 178 -3.58 -8.85 4.03
CA GLY A 178 -3.48 -7.51 4.63
C GLY A 178 -4.23 -6.38 3.88
N ILE A 179 -4.63 -6.61 2.62
CA ILE A 179 -5.49 -5.71 1.81
C ILE A 179 -6.72 -6.46 1.29
N ARG A 180 -7.90 -5.83 1.23
CA ARG A 180 -9.12 -6.50 0.74
C ARG A 180 -9.58 -5.87 -0.57
N PRO A 181 -10.31 -6.61 -1.43
CA PRO A 181 -10.84 -6.06 -2.68
C PRO A 181 -11.63 -4.75 -2.51
N GLN A 182 -12.43 -4.63 -1.45
CA GLN A 182 -13.21 -3.42 -1.15
C GLN A 182 -12.38 -2.21 -0.70
N ASP A 183 -11.13 -2.44 -0.31
CA ASP A 183 -10.21 -1.36 0.08
C ASP A 183 -9.58 -0.70 -1.17
N ILE A 184 -9.78 -1.28 -2.36
CA ILE A 184 -9.18 -0.82 -3.62
C ILE A 184 -10.16 0.11 -4.35
N SER A 185 -9.65 1.25 -4.80
CA SER A 185 -10.30 2.17 -5.72
C SER A 185 -9.39 2.42 -6.93
N LEU A 186 -10.00 2.50 -8.10
CA LEU A 186 -9.31 2.71 -9.37
C LEU A 186 -10.22 3.50 -10.32
N ASP A 187 -9.67 4.53 -10.96
CA ASP A 187 -10.35 5.26 -12.02
C ASP A 187 -9.81 4.81 -13.38
N THR A 188 -10.70 4.20 -14.18
CA THR A 188 -10.41 3.70 -15.53
C THR A 188 -10.01 4.76 -16.54
N GLN A 189 -10.12 6.06 -16.21
CA GLN A 189 -9.80 7.18 -17.11
C GLN A 189 -10.60 7.15 -18.42
N GLY A 190 -11.81 6.57 -18.38
CA GLY A 190 -12.68 6.46 -19.55
C GLY A 190 -12.38 5.28 -20.49
N LEU A 191 -11.49 4.35 -20.11
CA LEU A 191 -11.33 3.08 -20.80
C LEU A 191 -12.65 2.28 -20.81
N PRO A 192 -12.92 1.47 -21.84
CA PRO A 192 -14.25 0.89 -22.09
C PRO A 192 -14.59 -0.31 -21.20
N TYR A 193 -13.82 -0.56 -20.14
CA TYR A 193 -13.96 -1.73 -19.28
C TYR A 193 -14.51 -1.35 -17.92
N SER A 194 -15.46 -2.15 -17.41
CA SER A 194 -15.63 -2.27 -15.96
C SER A 194 -14.40 -2.97 -15.38
N TRP A 195 -14.11 -2.73 -14.11
CA TRP A 195 -13.05 -3.44 -13.40
C TRP A 195 -13.59 -4.07 -12.11
N GLN A 196 -12.95 -5.16 -11.67
CA GLN A 196 -13.29 -5.86 -10.44
C GLN A 196 -12.01 -6.42 -9.79
N PRO A 197 -11.72 -6.08 -8.52
CA PRO A 197 -10.68 -6.75 -7.77
C PRO A 197 -11.19 -8.11 -7.27
N VAL A 198 -10.37 -9.15 -7.44
CA VAL A 198 -10.66 -10.52 -7.03
C VAL A 198 -9.46 -11.10 -6.30
N VAL A 199 -9.69 -11.75 -5.16
CA VAL A 199 -8.66 -12.54 -4.49
C VAL A 199 -8.47 -13.84 -5.24
N VAL A 200 -7.24 -14.09 -5.67
CA VAL A 200 -6.84 -15.32 -6.35
C VAL A 200 -6.04 -16.18 -5.37
N PRO A 201 -6.45 -17.44 -5.12
CA PRO A 201 -5.71 -18.36 -4.24
C PRO A 201 -4.28 -18.61 -4.71
N GLU A 202 -3.43 -19.05 -3.78
CA GLU A 202 -2.07 -19.50 -4.10
C GLU A 202 -2.08 -20.58 -5.19
N THR A 203 -1.28 -20.37 -6.22
CA THR A 203 -0.86 -21.41 -7.15
C THR A 203 0.56 -21.86 -6.74
N PRO A 204 0.74 -23.08 -6.23
CA PRO A 204 2.04 -23.56 -5.79
C PRO A 204 3.11 -23.48 -6.88
N TYR A 205 4.37 -23.37 -6.47
CA TYR A 205 5.48 -23.41 -7.40
C TYR A 205 5.50 -24.73 -8.19
N ASP A 206 5.52 -24.64 -9.52
CA ASP A 206 5.64 -25.79 -10.41
C ASP A 206 6.67 -25.53 -11.52
N ALA A 207 7.81 -26.24 -11.43
CA ALA A 207 8.89 -26.18 -12.41
C ALA A 207 8.64 -26.99 -13.69
N SER A 208 7.60 -27.82 -13.71
CA SER A 208 7.30 -28.72 -14.83
C SER A 208 6.50 -28.08 -15.95
N MET A 209 5.97 -26.88 -15.69
CA MET A 209 5.13 -26.15 -16.64
C MET A 209 5.97 -25.58 -17.80
N PRO A 210 5.61 -25.83 -19.06
CA PRO A 210 6.17 -25.10 -20.19
C PRO A 210 5.49 -23.71 -20.30
N PRO A 211 6.22 -22.65 -20.69
CA PRO A 211 7.61 -22.62 -21.14
C PRO A 211 8.65 -22.50 -20.01
N GLY A 212 8.22 -22.36 -18.76
CA GLY A 212 9.09 -22.29 -17.58
C GLY A 212 8.28 -22.35 -16.29
N PRO A 213 8.97 -22.34 -15.13
CA PRO A 213 8.30 -22.48 -13.85
C PRO A 213 7.23 -21.39 -13.63
N VAL A 214 6.13 -21.78 -12.99
CA VAL A 214 5.03 -20.90 -12.59
C VAL A 214 4.81 -20.99 -11.09
N GLY A 215 4.02 -20.06 -10.54
CA GLY A 215 3.56 -20.10 -9.17
C GLY A 215 3.44 -18.70 -8.62
N LEU A 216 2.28 -18.40 -8.03
CA LEU A 216 1.98 -17.13 -7.39
C LEU A 216 1.41 -17.40 -6.00
N PRO A 217 1.78 -16.59 -4.99
CA PRO A 217 1.11 -16.66 -3.70
C PRO A 217 -0.36 -16.24 -3.86
N GLU A 218 -1.15 -16.38 -2.80
CA GLU A 218 -2.44 -15.68 -2.75
C GLU A 218 -2.20 -14.18 -3.04
N HIS A 219 -3.05 -13.59 -3.87
CA HIS A 219 -2.88 -12.20 -4.34
C HIS A 219 -4.22 -11.62 -4.82
N ILE A 220 -4.21 -10.34 -5.21
CA ILE A 220 -5.35 -9.71 -5.88
C ILE A 220 -5.06 -9.54 -7.37
N GLU A 221 -6.00 -9.95 -8.21
CA GLU A 221 -6.10 -9.55 -9.60
C GLU A 221 -7.21 -8.50 -9.76
N ILE A 222 -6.89 -7.36 -10.38
CA ILE A 222 -7.89 -6.43 -10.89
C ILE A 222 -8.13 -6.79 -12.35
N LEU A 223 -9.31 -7.36 -12.59
CA LEU A 223 -9.78 -7.78 -13.89
C LEU A 223 -10.45 -6.62 -14.61
N PHE A 224 -10.34 -6.60 -15.95
CA PHE A 224 -10.99 -5.61 -16.80
C PHE A 224 -11.92 -6.31 -17.79
N GLY A 225 -13.20 -5.93 -17.80
CA GLY A 225 -14.22 -6.48 -18.70
C GLY A 225 -14.74 -7.88 -18.35
N VAL A 226 -14.10 -8.57 -17.40
CA VAL A 226 -14.52 -9.87 -16.86
C VAL A 226 -14.55 -9.82 -15.33
N THR A 227 -15.32 -10.72 -14.71
CA THR A 227 -15.46 -10.80 -13.25
C THR A 227 -14.85 -12.07 -12.65
N ASP A 228 -14.62 -13.11 -13.46
CA ASP A 228 -13.99 -14.36 -13.06
C ASP A 228 -12.59 -14.45 -13.72
N PRO A 229 -11.51 -14.65 -12.95
CA PRO A 229 -10.17 -14.87 -13.49
C PRO A 229 -10.12 -15.99 -14.56
N ALA A 230 -10.96 -17.01 -14.45
CA ALA A 230 -10.99 -18.13 -15.39
C ALA A 230 -11.49 -17.75 -16.79
N ASP A 231 -12.26 -16.66 -16.91
CA ASP A 231 -12.78 -16.17 -18.19
C ASP A 231 -11.76 -15.34 -18.97
N ARG A 232 -10.72 -14.85 -18.29
CA ARG A 232 -9.68 -13.98 -18.88
C ARG A 232 -8.88 -14.72 -19.95
N GLN A 233 -8.69 -14.06 -21.10
CA GLN A 233 -7.88 -14.58 -22.20
C GLN A 233 -6.43 -14.07 -22.15
N PRO A 234 -5.47 -14.81 -22.72
CA PRO A 234 -4.10 -14.33 -22.85
C PRO A 234 -4.03 -13.01 -23.60
N GLY A 235 -3.48 -11.99 -22.92
CA GLY A 235 -3.34 -10.65 -23.49
C GLY A 235 -4.43 -9.65 -23.12
N ASP A 236 -5.51 -10.11 -22.47
CA ASP A 236 -6.50 -9.21 -21.87
C ASP A 236 -5.84 -8.33 -20.80
N PRO A 237 -6.30 -7.08 -20.63
CA PRO A 237 -5.77 -6.19 -19.60
C PRO A 237 -5.89 -6.79 -18.20
N ILE A 238 -4.90 -6.53 -17.35
CA ILE A 238 -4.91 -6.96 -15.94
C ILE A 238 -3.97 -6.11 -15.10
N MET A 239 -4.34 -5.89 -13.84
CA MET A 239 -3.40 -5.41 -12.81
C MET A 239 -3.30 -6.43 -11.67
N TYR A 240 -2.07 -6.75 -11.27
CA TYR A 240 -1.73 -7.63 -10.16
C TYR A 240 -1.31 -6.81 -8.94
N ILE A 241 -1.74 -7.24 -7.76
CA ILE A 241 -1.23 -6.76 -6.46
C ILE A 241 -0.79 -8.00 -5.66
N ILE A 242 0.53 -8.25 -5.62
CA ILE A 242 1.11 -9.52 -5.14
C ILE A 242 1.96 -9.25 -3.88
N PRO A 243 1.73 -9.95 -2.75
CA PRO A 243 2.56 -9.78 -1.56
C PRO A 243 4.02 -10.18 -1.84
N VAL A 244 4.95 -9.22 -1.71
CA VAL A 244 6.36 -9.40 -2.08
C VAL A 244 7.01 -10.53 -1.29
N ASN A 245 6.82 -10.54 0.03
CA ASN A 245 7.47 -11.52 0.91
C ASN A 245 6.94 -12.94 0.67
N ALA A 246 5.64 -13.10 0.40
CA ALA A 246 5.05 -14.39 0.08
C ALA A 246 5.59 -14.92 -1.26
N TYR A 247 5.68 -14.06 -2.28
CA TYR A 247 6.16 -14.45 -3.60
C TYR A 247 7.63 -14.89 -3.57
N ARG A 248 8.48 -14.16 -2.84
CA ARG A 248 9.86 -14.56 -2.57
C ARG A 248 9.92 -15.90 -1.84
N ALA A 249 9.21 -16.02 -0.72
CA ALA A 249 9.25 -17.21 0.14
C ALA A 249 8.87 -18.49 -0.62
N GLN A 250 7.82 -18.44 -1.44
CA GLN A 250 7.35 -19.57 -2.23
C GLN A 250 8.43 -20.10 -3.20
N TRP A 251 9.07 -19.19 -3.95
CA TRP A 251 10.09 -19.57 -4.94
C TRP A 251 11.44 -19.92 -4.31
N ASP A 252 11.84 -19.19 -3.26
CA ASP A 252 13.08 -19.46 -2.53
C ASP A 252 13.01 -20.79 -1.77
N ALA A 253 11.84 -21.18 -1.24
CA ALA A 253 11.61 -22.49 -0.63
C ALA A 253 11.78 -23.65 -1.65
N ALA A 254 11.51 -23.39 -2.93
CA ALA A 254 11.77 -24.33 -4.02
C ALA A 254 13.23 -24.30 -4.51
N GLY A 255 14.09 -23.47 -3.91
CA GLY A 255 15.50 -23.31 -4.30
C GLY A 255 15.69 -22.50 -5.58
N ASN A 256 14.69 -21.73 -6.01
CA ASN A 256 14.75 -20.90 -7.22
C ASN A 256 14.67 -19.40 -6.90
N PRO A 257 15.80 -18.68 -6.90
CA PRO A 257 15.84 -17.27 -6.51
C PRO A 257 15.44 -16.29 -7.64
N SER A 258 14.87 -16.77 -8.75
CA SER A 258 14.57 -15.91 -9.91
C SER A 258 13.59 -14.80 -9.58
N VAL A 259 12.52 -15.09 -8.84
CA VAL A 259 11.54 -14.08 -8.41
C VAL A 259 12.21 -13.05 -7.50
N SER A 260 12.94 -13.49 -6.47
CA SER A 260 13.68 -12.62 -5.57
C SER A 260 14.62 -11.66 -6.32
N LYS A 261 15.40 -12.18 -7.28
CA LYS A 261 16.29 -11.36 -8.12
C LYS A 261 15.54 -10.38 -9.02
N THR A 262 14.41 -10.79 -9.60
CA THR A 262 13.62 -9.90 -10.45
C THR A 262 12.95 -8.81 -9.62
N ILE A 263 12.44 -9.10 -8.42
CA ILE A 263 11.92 -8.08 -7.50
C ILE A 263 13.02 -7.07 -7.13
N ASP A 264 14.24 -7.53 -6.82
CA ASP A 264 15.37 -6.63 -6.56
C ASP A 264 15.70 -5.75 -7.79
N ALA A 265 15.61 -6.30 -9.00
CA ALA A 265 15.84 -5.55 -10.23
C ALA A 265 14.73 -4.53 -10.53
N ILE A 266 13.46 -4.88 -10.27
CA ILE A 266 12.32 -3.96 -10.35
C ILE A 266 12.50 -2.81 -9.35
N GLU A 267 12.84 -3.12 -8.10
CA GLU A 267 13.11 -2.13 -7.04
C GLU A 267 14.20 -1.13 -7.48
N GLN A 268 15.33 -1.63 -7.97
CA GLN A 268 16.44 -0.79 -8.41
C GLN A 268 16.04 0.17 -9.53
N LEU A 269 15.33 -0.31 -10.55
CA LEU A 269 14.84 0.54 -11.64
C LEU A 269 13.73 1.50 -11.20
N ALA A 270 12.84 1.06 -10.30
CA ALA A 270 11.77 1.89 -9.75
C ALA A 270 12.35 3.08 -8.96
N TYR A 271 13.42 2.89 -8.20
CA TYR A 271 14.12 4.00 -7.54
C TYR A 271 14.90 4.87 -8.53
N ALA A 272 15.67 4.26 -9.42
CA ALA A 272 16.60 4.95 -10.29
C ALA A 272 16.44 4.49 -11.74
N LEU A 273 15.53 5.14 -12.46
CA LEU A 273 15.38 4.92 -13.90
C LEU A 273 16.54 5.61 -14.63
N PRO A 274 17.43 4.87 -15.32
CA PRO A 274 18.60 5.46 -15.96
C PRO A 274 18.20 6.30 -17.18
N SER A 275 19.06 7.24 -17.55
CA SER A 275 18.93 8.06 -18.76
C SER A 275 20.23 7.96 -19.57
N PRO A 276 20.21 7.38 -20.80
CA PRO A 276 19.04 6.81 -21.46
C PRO A 276 18.53 5.53 -20.76
N ALA A 277 17.22 5.27 -20.90
CA ALA A 277 16.59 4.08 -20.34
C ALA A 277 16.96 2.82 -21.13
N PRO A 278 16.87 1.62 -20.53
CA PRO A 278 17.10 0.36 -21.25
C PRO A 278 16.05 0.17 -22.34
N THR A 279 16.47 -0.31 -23.51
CA THR A 279 15.58 -0.55 -24.65
C THR A 279 15.17 -2.02 -24.83
N SER A 280 15.62 -2.88 -23.92
CA SER A 280 15.28 -4.31 -23.87
C SER A 280 15.66 -4.85 -22.48
N GLY A 281 15.25 -6.08 -22.17
CA GLY A 281 15.60 -6.77 -20.93
C GLY A 281 15.00 -6.12 -19.68
N MET A 282 13.89 -5.38 -19.83
CA MET A 282 13.19 -4.79 -18.69
C MET A 282 12.71 -5.91 -17.75
N PRO A 283 13.06 -5.88 -16.45
CA PRO A 283 12.56 -6.86 -15.51
C PRO A 283 11.04 -6.69 -15.38
N ALA A 284 10.32 -7.80 -15.32
CA ALA A 284 8.87 -7.80 -15.18
C ALA A 284 8.42 -9.07 -14.47
N LEU A 285 7.37 -8.93 -13.69
CA LEU A 285 6.62 -9.99 -13.03
C LEU A 285 5.12 -9.71 -13.21
N PRO A 286 4.23 -10.69 -13.00
CA PRO A 286 4.53 -12.09 -12.67
C PRO A 286 5.10 -12.89 -13.85
N SER A 287 5.74 -14.04 -13.57
CA SER A 287 6.33 -14.95 -14.57
C SER A 287 5.35 -15.38 -15.66
N GLU A 288 4.07 -15.48 -15.30
CA GLU A 288 2.95 -15.93 -16.12
C GLU A 288 2.63 -14.96 -17.26
N GLN A 289 3.02 -13.68 -17.13
CA GLN A 289 2.91 -12.67 -18.20
C GLN A 289 4.18 -12.60 -19.08
N VAL A 290 5.26 -13.29 -18.70
CA VAL A 290 6.58 -13.19 -19.31
C VAL A 290 6.92 -14.49 -20.02
N THR A 291 6.71 -14.54 -21.33
CA THR A 291 7.09 -15.69 -22.17
C THR A 291 8.22 -15.34 -23.12
N GLY A 292 9.44 -15.79 -22.83
CA GLY A 292 10.64 -15.50 -23.63
C GLY A 292 11.43 -14.31 -23.07
N TYR A 293 12.12 -13.58 -23.94
CA TYR A 293 12.94 -12.42 -23.57
C TYR A 293 12.24 -11.11 -23.97
N ASN A 294 12.39 -10.08 -23.13
CA ASN A 294 11.96 -8.73 -23.50
C ASN A 294 12.91 -8.15 -24.55
N ASP A 295 12.63 -8.34 -25.83
CA ASP A 295 13.49 -7.90 -26.94
C ASP A 295 13.28 -6.43 -27.32
N LEU A 296 12.20 -5.80 -26.82
CA LEU A 296 11.81 -4.43 -27.09
C LEU A 296 11.21 -3.78 -25.84
N ALA A 297 11.75 -2.63 -25.45
CA ALA A 297 11.17 -1.71 -24.50
C ALA A 297 11.32 -0.27 -25.02
N VAL A 298 10.20 0.40 -25.22
CA VAL A 298 10.12 1.78 -25.70
C VAL A 298 9.21 2.59 -24.78
N GLN A 299 9.21 3.91 -24.94
CA GLN A 299 8.37 4.80 -24.14
C GLN A 299 8.58 4.56 -22.64
N VAL A 300 9.83 4.29 -22.24
CA VAL A 300 10.18 3.98 -20.86
C VAL A 300 10.10 5.25 -20.02
N GLY A 301 9.33 5.21 -18.94
CA GLY A 301 9.07 6.38 -18.10
C GLY A 301 8.49 5.99 -16.75
N ARG A 302 7.77 6.92 -16.14
CA ARG A 302 7.04 6.72 -14.88
C ARG A 302 5.58 7.08 -15.10
N ALA A 303 4.67 6.26 -14.58
CA ALA A 303 3.24 6.58 -14.58
C ALA A 303 2.93 7.76 -13.64
N VAL A 304 3.58 7.79 -12.47
CA VAL A 304 3.55 8.93 -11.54
C VAL A 304 4.89 9.69 -11.65
N PRO A 305 4.89 10.97 -12.08
CA PRO A 305 6.12 11.75 -12.16
C PRO A 305 6.80 11.90 -10.79
N ALA A 306 8.11 11.60 -10.71
CA ALA A 306 8.85 11.63 -9.45
C ALA A 306 8.92 13.03 -8.77
N ASN A 307 8.59 14.09 -9.49
CA ASN A 307 8.66 15.47 -9.00
C ASN A 307 7.32 16.02 -8.48
N GLU A 308 6.27 15.21 -8.52
CA GLU A 308 4.93 15.62 -8.10
C GLU A 308 4.56 14.92 -6.79
N LEU A 309 4.08 15.69 -5.82
CA LEU A 309 3.54 15.13 -4.60
C LEU A 309 2.12 14.63 -4.89
N ASN A 310 1.98 13.31 -5.05
CA ASN A 310 0.69 12.64 -5.11
C ASN A 310 0.43 12.02 -3.73
N LEU A 311 -0.67 12.38 -3.08
CA LEU A 311 -1.04 11.83 -1.77
C LEU A 311 -2.13 10.76 -1.84
N ILE A 312 -2.62 10.46 -3.05
CA ILE A 312 -3.73 9.54 -3.30
C ILE A 312 -3.18 8.19 -3.77
N SER A 313 -2.27 8.21 -4.74
CA SER A 313 -1.77 6.99 -5.36
C SER A 313 -1.06 6.11 -4.35
N SER A 314 -1.47 4.85 -4.30
CA SER A 314 -0.84 3.78 -3.52
C SER A 314 0.36 3.15 -4.23
N ALA A 315 0.60 3.45 -5.51
CA ALA A 315 1.66 2.84 -6.33
C ALA A 315 2.52 3.89 -7.06
N GLN A 316 3.12 4.81 -6.29
CA GLN A 316 3.86 5.94 -6.88
C GLN A 316 5.26 5.56 -7.37
N THR A 317 5.89 4.58 -6.75
CA THR A 317 7.27 4.19 -7.05
C THR A 317 7.29 3.00 -7.99
N GLY A 318 7.39 3.29 -9.28
CA GLY A 318 7.51 2.30 -10.34
C GLY A 318 8.00 2.90 -11.64
N TYR A 319 8.10 2.07 -12.66
CA TYR A 319 8.36 2.45 -14.04
C TYR A 319 7.33 1.82 -14.97
N ARG A 320 7.14 2.44 -16.13
CA ARG A 320 6.30 1.93 -17.21
C ARG A 320 7.05 1.94 -18.53
N PHE A 321 6.67 1.05 -19.44
CA PHE A 321 7.18 0.99 -20.79
C PHE A 321 6.17 0.32 -21.71
N VAL A 322 6.31 0.54 -23.01
CA VAL A 322 5.67 -0.31 -24.01
C VAL A 322 6.68 -1.35 -24.47
N GLY A 323 6.32 -2.63 -24.40
CA GLY A 323 7.23 -3.70 -24.76
C GLY A 323 6.51 -4.97 -25.18
N ARG A 324 7.31 -5.99 -25.52
CA ARG A 324 6.85 -7.33 -25.85
C ARG A 324 7.86 -8.37 -25.36
N TRP A 325 7.44 -9.63 -25.38
CA TRP A 325 8.29 -10.77 -25.08
C TRP A 325 8.26 -11.76 -26.25
N MET A 326 9.44 -12.25 -26.62
CA MET A 326 9.64 -13.12 -27.76
C MET A 326 10.58 -14.27 -27.41
N GLN A 327 10.26 -15.47 -27.89
CA GLN A 327 11.17 -16.63 -27.79
C GLN A 327 12.23 -16.61 -28.90
N ASP A 328 11.85 -16.14 -30.08
CA ASP A 328 12.70 -15.99 -31.25
C ASP A 328 12.54 -14.59 -31.85
N ALA A 329 13.60 -14.09 -32.49
CA ALA A 329 13.56 -12.77 -33.12
C ALA A 329 12.54 -12.73 -34.27
N ASN A 330 11.55 -11.87 -34.15
CA ASN A 330 10.53 -11.60 -35.16
C ASN A 330 10.40 -10.09 -35.42
N PRO A 331 9.91 -9.65 -36.60
CA PRO A 331 9.68 -8.24 -36.88
C PRO A 331 8.80 -7.55 -35.81
N VAL A 332 9.02 -6.26 -35.57
CA VAL A 332 8.20 -5.46 -34.65
C VAL A 332 6.87 -5.12 -35.32
N THR A 333 5.77 -5.54 -34.69
CA THR A 333 4.38 -5.33 -35.13
C THR A 333 3.52 -5.03 -33.90
N ASN A 334 2.25 -4.66 -34.07
CA ASN A 334 1.33 -4.48 -32.93
C ASN A 334 1.05 -5.80 -32.17
N GLN A 335 1.34 -6.96 -32.78
CA GLN A 335 1.17 -8.25 -32.13
C GLN A 335 2.05 -8.39 -30.88
N GLY A 336 1.38 -8.56 -29.73
CA GLY A 336 2.04 -8.78 -28.44
C GLY A 336 2.61 -7.53 -27.77
N LEU A 337 2.41 -6.33 -28.34
CA LEU A 337 2.77 -5.08 -27.66
C LEU A 337 1.87 -4.83 -26.46
N ARG A 338 2.49 -4.48 -25.34
CA ARG A 338 1.83 -4.18 -24.07
C ARG A 338 2.42 -2.92 -23.46
N TYR A 339 1.57 -2.04 -22.96
CA TYR A 339 1.94 -1.16 -21.86
C TYR A 339 2.12 -2.02 -20.62
N VAL A 340 3.26 -1.87 -19.95
CA VAL A 340 3.62 -2.60 -18.74
C VAL A 340 4.08 -1.61 -17.69
N TYR A 341 3.42 -1.61 -16.54
CA TYR A 341 3.88 -0.96 -15.33
C TYR A 341 4.40 -2.01 -14.35
N GLN A 342 5.53 -1.71 -13.71
CA GLN A 342 6.12 -2.49 -12.64
C GLN A 342 6.51 -1.51 -11.52
N GLY A 343 5.98 -1.75 -10.32
CA GLY A 343 6.25 -0.92 -9.16
C GLY A 343 5.77 -1.58 -7.89
N PHE A 344 5.73 -0.83 -6.80
CA PHE A 344 5.31 -1.35 -5.51
C PHE A 344 4.27 -0.43 -4.90
N THR A 345 3.51 -0.97 -3.96
CA THR A 345 2.78 -0.13 -3.03
C THR A 345 3.75 0.78 -2.27
N ASN A 346 3.27 1.93 -1.80
CA ASN A 346 4.14 2.91 -1.16
C ASN A 346 4.84 2.37 0.10
N ASP A 347 4.25 1.41 0.81
CA ASP A 347 4.85 0.69 1.94
C ASP A 347 5.79 -0.46 1.52
N GLY A 348 5.94 -0.71 0.22
CA GLY A 348 6.77 -1.77 -0.36
C GLY A 348 6.23 -3.19 -0.16
N GLN A 349 5.09 -3.39 0.50
CA GLN A 349 4.60 -4.73 0.85
C GLN A 349 4.10 -5.53 -0.36
N TYR A 350 3.57 -4.86 -1.38
CA TYR A 350 3.01 -5.49 -2.56
C TYR A 350 3.71 -5.02 -3.84
N LEU A 351 3.97 -5.96 -4.74
CA LEU A 351 4.30 -5.69 -6.13
C LEU A 351 3.00 -5.31 -6.84
N VAL A 352 3.00 -4.15 -7.51
CA VAL A 352 1.92 -3.71 -8.40
C VAL A 352 2.40 -3.85 -9.83
N SER A 353 1.67 -4.63 -10.64
CA SER A 353 2.03 -4.88 -12.02
C SER A 353 0.81 -4.76 -12.94
N PHE A 354 0.86 -3.85 -13.90
CA PHE A 354 -0.26 -3.61 -14.83
C PHE A 354 0.16 -3.90 -16.26
N TRP A 355 -0.69 -4.61 -16.99
CA TRP A 355 -0.47 -5.05 -18.36
C TRP A 355 -1.68 -4.66 -19.20
N TYR A 356 -1.46 -3.91 -20.28
CA TYR A 356 -2.54 -3.46 -21.15
C TYR A 356 -2.11 -3.54 -22.63
N PRO A 357 -2.93 -4.12 -23.54
CA PRO A 357 -2.63 -4.16 -24.96
C PRO A 357 -2.67 -2.76 -25.57
N VAL A 358 -1.57 -2.39 -26.25
CA VAL A 358 -1.47 -1.11 -26.96
C VAL A 358 -1.09 -1.34 -28.42
N THR A 359 -1.52 -0.43 -29.27
CA THR A 359 -1.20 -0.44 -30.70
C THR A 359 -0.81 0.95 -31.17
N THR A 360 -0.19 1.06 -32.34
CA THR A 360 0.06 2.34 -33.00
C THR A 360 -0.06 2.19 -34.51
N SER A 361 -0.49 3.25 -35.20
CA SER A 361 -0.51 3.27 -36.67
C SER A 361 0.88 3.28 -37.30
N ALA A 362 1.95 3.47 -36.51
CA ALA A 362 3.33 3.43 -36.98
C ALA A 362 3.83 2.01 -37.27
N LEU A 363 3.09 0.98 -36.84
CA LEU A 363 3.43 -0.43 -37.04
C LEU A 363 2.32 -1.16 -37.79
N PRO A 364 2.66 -2.22 -38.56
CA PRO A 364 1.67 -3.16 -39.03
C PRO A 364 1.08 -3.96 -37.85
N ASP A 365 -0.12 -4.50 -38.05
CA ASP A 365 -0.80 -5.31 -37.03
C ASP A 365 -0.13 -6.67 -36.83
N GLU A 366 0.30 -7.29 -37.93
CA GLU A 366 0.89 -8.62 -37.95
C GLU A 366 2.00 -8.72 -39.01
N ALA A 367 2.91 -9.69 -38.84
CA ALA A 367 4.06 -9.85 -39.72
C ALA A 367 3.68 -10.14 -41.19
N GLY A 368 2.49 -10.71 -41.43
CA GLY A 368 1.98 -10.98 -42.78
C GLY A 368 1.70 -9.72 -43.62
N GLN A 369 1.65 -8.55 -43.00
CA GLN A 369 1.44 -7.26 -43.69
C GLN A 369 2.75 -6.61 -44.16
N LEU A 370 3.91 -7.14 -43.74
CA LEU A 370 5.21 -6.63 -44.15
C LEU A 370 5.49 -6.96 -45.62
N SER A 371 6.09 -6.00 -46.33
CA SER A 371 6.57 -6.22 -47.69
C SER A 371 7.76 -7.19 -47.70
N GLN A 372 8.01 -7.81 -48.86
CA GLN A 372 9.18 -8.67 -49.04
C GLN A 372 10.50 -7.93 -48.72
N GLN A 373 10.58 -6.63 -49.05
CA GLN A 373 11.76 -5.82 -48.78
C GLN A 373 12.01 -5.62 -47.29
N GLU A 374 10.94 -5.40 -46.50
CA GLU A 374 11.04 -5.27 -45.05
C GLU A 374 11.43 -6.60 -44.40
N MET A 375 10.86 -7.71 -44.88
CA MET A 375 11.23 -9.05 -44.43
C MET A 375 12.68 -9.41 -44.78
N ASP A 376 13.15 -9.07 -45.98
CA ASP A 376 14.54 -9.28 -46.39
C ASP A 376 15.52 -8.44 -45.54
N ALA A 377 15.14 -7.19 -45.22
CA ALA A 377 15.91 -6.33 -44.33
C ALA A 377 15.99 -6.92 -42.90
N PHE A 378 14.85 -7.36 -42.35
CA PHE A 378 14.81 -8.00 -41.04
C PHE A 378 15.66 -9.28 -41.01
N ASN A 379 15.53 -10.15 -42.02
CA ASN A 379 16.32 -11.39 -42.09
C ASN A 379 17.83 -11.14 -42.22
N GLY A 380 18.23 -10.00 -42.82
CA GLY A 380 19.63 -9.59 -42.95
C GLY A 380 20.24 -9.04 -41.66
N ASP A 381 19.46 -8.31 -40.85
CA ASP A 381 19.87 -7.75 -39.56
C ASP A 381 18.68 -7.62 -38.58
N PRO A 382 18.29 -8.71 -37.90
CA PRO A 382 17.12 -8.69 -37.01
C PRO A 382 17.27 -7.67 -35.87
N MET A 383 18.48 -7.60 -35.28
CA MET A 383 18.72 -6.77 -34.11
C MET A 383 18.84 -5.30 -34.44
N GLY A 384 19.48 -4.96 -35.56
CA GLY A 384 19.48 -3.59 -36.07
C GLY A 384 18.09 -3.11 -36.46
N THR A 385 17.25 -3.99 -37.02
CA THR A 385 15.86 -3.65 -37.38
C THR A 385 14.97 -3.45 -36.16
N ILE A 386 15.12 -4.27 -35.12
CA ILE A 386 14.43 -4.08 -33.82
C ILE A 386 14.89 -2.78 -33.17
N ALA A 387 16.19 -2.48 -33.15
CA ALA A 387 16.71 -1.24 -32.61
C ALA A 387 16.20 0.00 -33.37
N ALA A 388 16.18 -0.04 -34.70
CA ALA A 388 15.63 1.04 -35.52
C ALA A 388 14.12 1.23 -35.28
N SER A 389 13.40 0.13 -35.07
CA SER A 389 11.98 0.18 -34.68
C SER A 389 11.82 0.82 -33.29
N ALA A 390 12.69 0.47 -32.34
CA ALA A 390 12.69 1.06 -31.00
C ALA A 390 12.93 2.58 -31.06
N ASP A 391 13.89 3.04 -31.87
CA ASP A 391 14.17 4.47 -32.06
C ASP A 391 12.94 5.21 -32.64
N ALA A 392 12.29 4.63 -33.65
CA ALA A 392 11.08 5.21 -34.24
C ALA A 392 9.92 5.28 -33.23
N LEU A 393 9.71 4.22 -32.45
CA LEU A 393 8.64 4.16 -31.45
C LEU A 393 8.90 5.09 -30.26
N ASN A 394 10.15 5.28 -29.85
CA ASN A 394 10.52 6.26 -28.82
C ASN A 394 10.34 7.72 -29.26
N ALA A 395 10.28 7.98 -30.56
CA ALA A 395 10.03 9.32 -31.11
C ALA A 395 8.53 9.68 -31.16
N LEU A 396 7.63 8.71 -30.95
CA LEU A 396 6.18 8.93 -30.93
C LEU A 396 5.76 9.70 -29.67
N ALA A 397 4.70 10.50 -29.81
CA ALA A 397 4.01 11.10 -28.67
C ALA A 397 3.09 10.07 -27.99
N PRO A 398 2.72 10.25 -26.70
CA PRO A 398 1.74 9.40 -26.01
C PRO A 398 0.43 9.20 -26.78
N SER A 399 -0.06 10.26 -27.43
CA SER A 399 -1.30 10.26 -28.23
C SER A 399 -1.21 9.53 -29.57
N ASP A 400 -0.02 9.09 -30.00
CA ASP A 400 0.17 8.27 -31.21
C ASP A 400 -0.06 6.77 -30.93
N TRP A 401 -0.37 6.43 -29.69
CA TRP A 401 -0.72 5.08 -29.22
C TRP A 401 -2.22 4.98 -28.95
N GLU A 402 -2.76 3.78 -29.14
CA GLU A 402 -4.15 3.45 -28.82
C GLU A 402 -4.20 2.33 -27.77
N PRO A 403 -4.79 2.58 -26.58
CA PRO A 403 -5.20 3.91 -26.08
C PRO A 403 -3.99 4.82 -25.82
N ASP A 404 -4.24 6.11 -25.61
CA ASP A 404 -3.22 7.10 -25.26
C ASP A 404 -2.43 6.66 -24.01
N LEU A 405 -1.09 6.70 -24.08
CA LEU A 405 -0.26 6.28 -22.95
C LEU A 405 -0.45 7.13 -21.70
N ASP A 406 -0.80 8.41 -21.83
CA ASP A 406 -1.07 9.28 -20.68
C ASP A 406 -2.37 8.87 -19.96
N THR A 407 -3.32 8.25 -20.67
CA THR A 407 -4.53 7.66 -20.06
C THR A 407 -4.17 6.44 -19.20
N LEU A 408 -3.25 5.59 -19.69
CA LEU A 408 -2.78 4.42 -18.93
C LEU A 408 -1.92 4.83 -17.72
N ASP A 409 -1.08 5.86 -17.86
CA ASP A 409 -0.34 6.45 -16.75
C ASP A 409 -1.27 7.00 -15.67
N ALA A 410 -2.32 7.74 -16.06
CA ALA A 410 -3.32 8.27 -15.14
C ALA A 410 -4.14 7.16 -14.45
N LEU A 411 -4.45 6.06 -15.13
CA LEU A 411 -5.10 4.89 -14.51
C LEU A 411 -4.23 4.32 -13.39
N VAL A 412 -2.94 4.06 -13.66
CA VAL A 412 -2.02 3.56 -12.63
C VAL A 412 -1.89 4.57 -11.48
N ALA A 413 -1.78 5.86 -11.80
CA ALA A 413 -1.71 6.93 -10.81
C ALA A 413 -2.97 7.07 -9.95
N SER A 414 -4.12 6.55 -10.41
CA SER A 414 -5.39 6.59 -9.67
C SER A 414 -5.57 5.45 -8.68
N LEU A 415 -4.71 4.42 -8.71
CA LEU A 415 -4.82 3.28 -7.81
C LEU A 415 -4.69 3.76 -6.35
N GLU A 416 -5.74 3.56 -5.57
CA GLU A 416 -5.79 3.83 -4.14
C GLU A 416 -6.15 2.54 -3.40
N ILE A 417 -5.42 2.21 -2.34
CA ILE A 417 -5.64 1.06 -1.48
C ILE A 417 -5.74 1.59 -0.05
N SER A 418 -6.93 1.47 0.55
CA SER A 418 -7.16 1.92 1.92
C SER A 418 -6.18 1.27 2.89
N GLY A 419 -5.56 2.07 3.76
CA GLY A 419 -4.55 1.61 4.72
C GLY A 419 -3.11 1.63 4.19
N VAL A 420 -2.89 1.76 2.88
CA VAL A 420 -1.55 2.03 2.34
C VAL A 420 -1.22 3.51 2.54
N PRO A 421 -0.13 3.86 3.24
CA PRO A 421 0.21 5.26 3.48
C PRO A 421 0.65 5.97 2.18
N ALA A 422 0.55 7.30 2.16
CA ALA A 422 1.06 8.09 1.03
C ALA A 422 2.59 7.90 0.88
N ALA A 423 3.32 7.87 1.99
CA ALA A 423 4.74 7.55 2.03
C ALA A 423 4.98 6.31 2.88
N GLY A 424 5.78 5.37 2.40
CA GLY A 424 6.00 4.07 3.08
C GLY A 424 6.60 4.15 4.48
N LEU A 425 7.13 5.31 4.87
CA LEU A 425 7.67 5.55 6.22
C LEU A 425 6.60 5.81 7.28
N GLN A 426 5.37 6.12 6.89
CA GLN A 426 4.34 6.65 7.77
C GLN A 426 3.62 5.57 8.58
N ASP A 427 3.18 5.94 9.79
CA ASP A 427 2.33 5.16 10.70
C ASP A 427 2.89 3.76 11.07
N VAL A 428 4.20 3.61 10.95
CA VAL A 428 4.98 2.45 11.37
C VAL A 428 6.08 2.89 12.33
N THR A 429 6.31 2.12 13.39
CA THR A 429 7.46 2.30 14.28
C THR A 429 8.67 1.54 13.74
N TRP A 430 9.67 2.29 13.28
CA TRP A 430 10.92 1.75 12.77
C TRP A 430 11.94 1.60 13.90
N LEU A 431 12.62 0.45 13.92
CA LEU A 431 13.77 0.21 14.80
C LEU A 431 15.06 0.55 14.04
N TRP A 432 15.97 1.26 14.70
CA TRP A 432 17.26 1.60 14.09
C TRP A 432 18.25 0.45 14.24
N ILE A 433 18.46 -0.30 13.15
CA ILE A 433 19.28 -1.51 13.14
C ILE A 433 20.73 -1.27 12.72
N GLU A 434 20.99 -0.23 11.92
CA GLU A 434 22.33 0.16 11.49
C GLU A 434 22.39 1.66 11.18
N GLY A 435 23.55 2.27 11.40
CA GLY A 435 23.78 3.65 10.99
C GLY A 435 25.11 4.22 11.46
N PRO A 436 25.32 5.54 11.32
CA PRO A 436 26.61 6.17 11.62
C PRO A 436 27.07 5.92 13.06
N SER A 437 28.32 5.48 13.21
CA SER A 437 28.93 5.24 14.53
C SER A 437 29.01 6.51 15.40
N GLN A 438 29.05 7.67 14.75
CA GLN A 438 28.98 8.99 15.35
C GLN A 438 28.27 9.96 14.40
N PRO A 439 27.78 11.12 14.90
CA PRO A 439 27.21 12.17 14.06
C PRO A 439 28.06 12.52 12.83
N GLY A 440 27.50 12.33 11.63
CA GLY A 440 28.18 12.64 10.37
C GLY A 440 29.31 11.68 9.99
N SER A 441 29.49 10.58 10.74
CA SER A 441 30.41 9.51 10.37
C SER A 441 29.94 8.81 9.10
N LYS A 442 30.90 8.38 8.27
CA LYS A 442 30.63 7.47 7.13
C LYS A 442 30.77 6.00 7.53
N ASP A 443 31.28 5.74 8.73
CA ASP A 443 31.42 4.40 9.27
C ASP A 443 30.07 3.96 9.85
N ILE A 444 29.53 2.88 9.28
CA ILE A 444 28.22 2.34 9.61
C ILE A 444 28.38 1.10 10.44
N VAL A 445 27.68 1.09 11.56
CA VAL A 445 27.74 0.01 12.53
C VAL A 445 26.35 -0.52 12.79
N ALA A 446 26.26 -1.83 13.04
CA ALA A 446 25.05 -2.44 13.57
C ALA A 446 24.78 -1.89 14.97
N ILE A 447 23.52 -1.60 15.26
CA ILE A 447 23.07 -1.10 16.57
C ILE A 447 22.86 -2.31 17.49
N PRO A 448 23.57 -2.40 18.63
CA PRO A 448 23.51 -3.59 19.49
C PRO A 448 22.14 -3.86 20.13
N ASP A 449 21.37 -2.80 20.36
CA ASP A 449 20.02 -2.87 20.94
C ASP A 449 19.05 -1.97 20.16
N PRO A 450 18.54 -2.43 19.00
CA PRO A 450 17.62 -1.63 18.17
C PRO A 450 16.33 -1.24 18.89
N ALA A 451 15.88 -2.02 19.89
CA ALA A 451 14.66 -1.71 20.64
C ALA A 451 14.79 -0.42 21.46
N ALA A 452 16.02 0.00 21.78
CA ALA A 452 16.29 1.28 22.43
C ALA A 452 16.21 2.48 21.45
N TYR A 453 16.17 2.26 20.14
CA TYR A 453 16.19 3.30 19.12
C TYR A 453 15.01 3.15 18.16
N GLN A 454 13.96 3.91 18.42
CA GLN A 454 12.69 3.80 17.71
C GLN A 454 12.31 5.15 17.11
N VAL A 455 11.73 5.15 15.92
CA VAL A 455 11.14 6.34 15.30
C VAL A 455 9.81 5.98 14.63
N THR A 456 8.80 6.81 14.87
CA THR A 456 7.51 6.75 14.17
C THR A 456 7.31 8.08 13.48
N TYR A 457 7.06 8.04 12.18
CA TYR A 457 6.66 9.19 11.39
C TYR A 457 5.15 9.09 11.21
N ASN A 458 4.38 9.97 11.83
CA ASN A 458 2.92 9.89 11.77
C ASN A 458 2.40 10.58 10.50
N ALA A 459 1.25 10.15 9.98
CA ALA A 459 0.61 10.78 8.81
C ALA A 459 0.27 12.27 9.02
N ASP A 460 0.13 12.72 10.27
CA ASP A 460 -0.14 14.12 10.62
C ASP A 460 1.08 15.07 10.49
N GLY A 461 2.22 14.55 10.02
CA GLY A 461 3.44 15.33 9.85
C GLY A 461 4.29 15.45 11.12
N THR A 462 4.04 14.65 12.15
CA THR A 462 4.87 14.59 13.36
C THR A 462 5.79 13.37 13.37
N ILE A 463 6.93 13.48 14.06
CA ILE A 463 7.84 12.37 14.34
C ILE A 463 7.88 12.18 15.86
N ASN A 464 7.70 10.96 16.32
CA ASN A 464 7.97 10.55 17.70
C ASN A 464 9.16 9.61 17.72
N PHE A 465 10.10 9.79 18.65
CA PHE A 465 11.25 8.89 18.73
C PHE A 465 11.72 8.61 20.16
N THR A 466 12.32 7.44 20.32
CA THR A 466 13.12 7.03 21.49
C THR A 466 14.55 6.79 21.02
N ALA A 467 15.50 7.35 21.75
CA ALA A 467 16.93 7.36 21.43
C ALA A 467 17.72 6.96 22.69
N ASP A 468 17.70 5.67 23.02
CA ASP A 468 18.21 5.10 24.26
C ASP A 468 17.56 5.76 25.49
N CYS A 469 18.33 6.53 26.27
CA CYS A 469 17.83 7.18 27.48
C CYS A 469 17.07 8.49 27.19
N ASN A 470 16.98 8.89 25.92
CA ASN A 470 16.30 10.10 25.48
C ASN A 470 15.03 9.79 24.68
N SER A 471 14.08 10.72 24.69
CA SER A 471 12.91 10.69 23.83
C SER A 471 12.59 12.10 23.33
N GLY A 472 11.90 12.21 22.21
CA GLY A 472 11.55 13.50 21.65
C GLY A 472 10.45 13.44 20.61
N GLY A 473 10.04 14.63 20.19
CA GLY A 473 9.09 14.83 19.10
C GLY A 473 9.63 15.88 18.14
N MET A 474 9.38 15.71 16.84
CA MET A 474 9.71 16.65 15.77
C MET A 474 8.51 16.78 14.83
N SER A 475 8.57 17.72 13.88
CA SER A 475 7.67 17.70 12.73
C SER A 475 8.47 17.40 11.47
N TYR A 476 7.79 16.98 10.40
CA TYR A 476 8.40 16.78 9.10
C TYR A 476 7.42 17.14 7.99
N GLU A 477 7.99 17.46 6.83
CA GLU A 477 7.23 17.70 5.61
C GLU A 477 7.67 16.69 4.55
N LEU A 478 6.70 16.07 3.88
CA LEU A 478 6.96 15.28 2.67
C LEU A 478 7.13 16.23 1.48
N ARG A 479 8.19 16.00 0.71
CA ARG A 479 8.42 16.65 -0.58
C ARG A 479 8.03 15.75 -1.73
N GLN A 480 8.22 14.45 -1.56
CA GLN A 480 7.75 13.40 -2.46
C GLN A 480 7.26 12.22 -1.63
N ALA A 481 6.22 11.56 -2.13
CA ALA A 481 5.57 10.41 -1.51
C ALA A 481 6.00 9.12 -2.24
N GLY A 482 5.44 7.98 -1.85
CA GLY A 482 5.76 6.68 -2.41
C GLY A 482 6.64 5.79 -1.52
N MET A 483 7.20 4.76 -2.14
CA MET A 483 8.17 3.85 -1.53
C MET A 483 9.55 4.49 -1.37
N ALA A 484 9.85 5.52 -2.16
CA ALA A 484 10.99 6.39 -1.97
C ALA A 484 10.60 7.84 -2.26
N GLY A 485 11.07 8.77 -1.42
CA GLY A 485 10.73 10.17 -1.59
C GLY A 485 11.57 11.11 -0.73
N GLY A 486 11.46 12.40 -0.99
CA GLY A 486 12.07 13.46 -0.22
C GLY A 486 11.26 13.81 1.02
N MET A 487 11.94 14.10 2.12
CA MET A 487 11.34 14.60 3.36
C MET A 487 12.25 15.63 4.02
N LEU A 488 11.68 16.46 4.90
CA LEU A 488 12.45 17.42 5.68
C LEU A 488 11.95 17.43 7.13
N ALA A 489 12.78 16.96 8.06
CA ALA A 489 12.52 17.09 9.48
C ALA A 489 12.81 18.51 9.99
N GLN A 490 11.99 18.99 10.93
CA GLN A 490 12.13 20.25 11.64
C GLN A 490 12.46 19.97 13.12
N PRO A 491 13.38 20.74 13.74
CA PRO A 491 13.75 20.51 15.12
C PRO A 491 12.54 20.62 16.08
N GLY A 492 12.49 19.73 17.06
CA GLY A 492 11.50 19.76 18.13
C GLY A 492 12.11 19.42 19.49
N PRO A 493 11.30 19.35 20.56
CA PRO A 493 11.79 19.09 21.91
C PRO A 493 12.37 17.67 22.04
N VAL A 494 13.51 17.57 22.73
CA VAL A 494 14.17 16.32 23.08
C VAL A 494 14.58 16.38 24.54
N THR A 495 14.45 15.27 25.27
CA THR A 495 15.05 15.17 26.60
C THR A 495 16.58 15.25 26.51
N LEU A 496 17.22 15.78 27.56
CA LEU A 496 18.67 15.98 27.59
C LEU A 496 19.31 15.13 28.70
N ALA A 497 19.04 13.82 28.68
CA ALA A 497 19.70 12.87 29.55
C ALA A 497 21.08 12.47 28.97
N ALA A 498 22.06 12.32 29.86
CA ALA A 498 23.38 11.83 29.50
C ALA A 498 23.34 10.30 29.40
N CYS A 499 23.21 9.78 28.18
CA CYS A 499 23.23 8.34 27.96
C CYS A 499 24.64 7.77 28.16
N GLY A 500 24.73 6.47 28.40
CA GLY A 500 26.01 5.79 28.64
C GLY A 500 26.99 5.93 27.46
N PRO A 501 28.30 5.70 27.66
CA PRO A 501 29.33 5.89 26.63
C PRO A 501 29.18 4.96 25.41
N ALA A 502 28.36 3.91 25.50
CA ALA A 502 28.03 3.02 24.38
C ALA A 502 26.76 3.44 23.62
N SER A 503 26.11 4.53 24.04
CA SER A 503 24.88 5.02 23.44
C SER A 503 25.12 5.68 22.08
N TYR A 504 24.21 5.43 21.15
CA TYR A 504 24.16 6.08 19.85
C TYR A 504 23.11 7.21 19.81
N SER A 505 22.55 7.62 20.96
CA SER A 505 21.45 8.59 21.07
C SER A 505 21.67 9.85 20.21
N GLN A 506 22.86 10.46 20.31
CA GLN A 506 23.20 11.66 19.54
C GLN A 506 23.33 11.41 18.04
N SER A 507 23.86 10.24 17.65
CA SER A 507 24.00 9.85 16.25
C SER A 507 22.63 9.64 15.62
N PHE A 508 21.75 8.90 16.33
CA PHE A 508 20.38 8.64 15.89
C PHE A 508 19.61 9.94 15.65
N ILE A 509 19.54 10.83 16.65
CA ILE A 509 18.81 12.11 16.55
C ILE A 509 19.34 12.95 15.39
N ASN A 510 20.67 12.99 15.21
CA ASN A 510 21.27 13.73 14.11
C ASN A 510 20.95 13.14 12.74
N SER A 511 20.89 11.81 12.62
CA SER A 511 20.46 11.15 11.38
C SER A 511 19.01 11.48 11.04
N LEU A 512 18.09 11.46 12.04
CA LEU A 512 16.69 11.85 11.83
C LEU A 512 16.56 13.29 11.33
N MET A 513 17.35 14.21 11.90
CA MET A 513 17.37 15.62 11.50
C MET A 513 18.04 15.89 10.16
N ALA A 514 19.02 15.09 9.78
CA ALA A 514 19.82 15.28 8.57
C ALA A 514 19.24 14.58 7.34
N ALA A 515 18.34 13.60 7.53
CA ALA A 515 17.70 12.87 6.44
C ALA A 515 16.94 13.81 5.51
N GLN A 516 17.18 13.65 4.21
CA GLN A 516 16.53 14.43 3.16
C GLN A 516 15.64 13.56 2.27
N ASN A 517 15.91 12.27 2.21
CA ASN A 517 15.08 11.31 1.51
C ASN A 517 14.97 10.03 2.34
N TYR A 518 14.04 9.17 1.95
CA TYR A 518 13.88 7.83 2.48
C TYR A 518 13.70 6.84 1.33
N LYS A 519 13.94 5.56 1.61
CA LYS A 519 13.60 4.44 0.72
C LYS A 519 13.14 3.25 1.55
N VAL A 520 11.93 2.76 1.32
CA VAL A 520 11.41 1.53 1.91
C VAL A 520 11.71 0.37 0.98
N ARG A 521 12.39 -0.67 1.46
CA ARG A 521 12.75 -1.83 0.64
C ARG A 521 11.53 -2.66 0.25
N ALA A 522 11.58 -3.28 -0.92
CA ALA A 522 10.57 -4.23 -1.37
C ALA A 522 10.39 -5.35 -0.32
N GLY A 523 9.14 -5.55 0.12
CA GLY A 523 8.76 -6.37 1.27
C GLY A 523 8.38 -5.55 2.51
N GLY A 524 8.62 -4.24 2.53
CA GLY A 524 8.15 -3.28 3.55
C GLY A 524 8.82 -3.37 4.92
N GLY A 525 9.64 -4.39 5.17
CA GLY A 525 10.25 -4.63 6.48
C GLY A 525 11.52 -3.81 6.79
N THR A 526 11.98 -2.97 5.87
CA THR A 526 13.22 -2.18 6.05
C THR A 526 13.11 -0.85 5.35
N MET A 527 13.60 0.20 5.99
CA MET A 527 13.65 1.56 5.43
C MET A 527 15.03 2.18 5.66
N GLU A 528 15.56 2.81 4.62
CA GLU A 528 16.76 3.63 4.61
C GLU A 528 16.39 5.10 4.76
N LEU A 529 17.10 5.81 5.65
CA LEU A 529 17.16 7.26 5.64
C LEU A 529 18.39 7.73 4.84
N VAL A 530 18.14 8.48 3.77
CA VAL A 530 19.18 8.97 2.88
C VAL A 530 19.65 10.35 3.34
N LEU A 531 20.92 10.43 3.74
CA LEU A 531 21.59 11.66 4.13
C LEU A 531 22.17 12.40 2.90
N PRO A 532 22.30 13.74 2.93
CA PRO A 532 22.90 14.51 1.84
C PRO A 532 24.36 14.11 1.53
N ALA A 533 24.77 14.28 0.27
CA ALA A 533 26.12 13.95 -0.21
C ALA A 533 27.21 14.62 0.64
N GLY A 534 28.04 13.79 1.28
CA GLY A 534 28.93 14.16 2.39
C GLY A 534 28.75 13.24 3.60
N GLY A 535 27.54 12.69 3.77
CA GLY A 535 27.15 11.75 4.83
C GLY A 535 26.89 10.30 4.40
N GLY A 536 27.20 9.91 3.17
CA GLY A 536 26.93 8.57 2.62
C GLY A 536 25.45 8.37 2.23
N SER A 537 25.18 7.68 1.12
CA SER A 537 23.91 6.95 0.95
C SER A 537 24.08 5.61 1.65
N LEU A 538 23.03 5.08 2.29
CA LEU A 538 23.10 3.81 3.03
C LEU A 538 22.00 2.85 2.60
#